data_AF-A0A915DZR7-F1
#
_entry.id   AF-A0A915DZR7-F1
#
_cell.length_a   1.000
_cell.length_b   1.000
_cell.length_c   1.000
_cell.angle_alpha   90.00
_cell.angle_beta   90.00
_cell.angle_gamma   90.00
#
_symmetry.space_group_name_H-M   'P 1'
#
loop_
_entity.id
_entity.type
_entity.pdbx_description
1 polymer ?
#
loop_
_entity_poly.entity_id
_entity_poly.type
_entity_poly.pdbx_seq_one_letter_code
_entity_poly.pdbx_strand_id
1 'polypeptide(L)'
;MITKYGKNGRRDLPKEYFGSVVPEPILNDLLFRFLINMRQSDKNDILNVCAEIEQAHWFYIDFYCYGNSYPDCIRIEFREFARQVFYEWHFLRKWRKKTEGVIDQFLSYKGSVPTYGVIMLDSTLTEVLLVQGYSSSCSWGFPKGKLNANELPIECAIRETFEETGYDATKNIVKTKRPLQQIVGKTFIRLYFAKDVSKEFKFCTPVRNEIKKISWFKLDNVPTEKSNKFYTVVPFIKDIKAFSRRELRKQEKSKLLDPPKYSILKRGEALEKQVESSISDLSNEIMQADESTEEFFGTSLLGITSRGSVKEESDDCFDDG
;
A
#
# COMPACT_ATOMS: atom_id res chain seq x y z
N MET A 1 17.58 -45.61 -13.33
CA MET A 1 18.09 -46.69 -12.45
C MET A 1 17.83 -46.29 -11.02
N ILE A 2 16.75 -46.81 -10.43
CA ILE A 2 16.41 -46.60 -9.01
C ILE A 2 17.14 -47.70 -8.24
N THR A 3 18.29 -47.39 -7.67
CA THR A 3 19.06 -48.33 -6.86
C THR A 3 18.31 -48.56 -5.55
N LYS A 4 17.79 -49.78 -5.35
CA LYS A 4 17.37 -50.28 -4.03
C LYS A 4 18.61 -50.36 -3.14
N TYR A 5 18.88 -49.32 -2.36
CA TYR A 5 19.93 -49.35 -1.34
C TYR A 5 19.43 -50.06 -0.08
N GLY A 6 20.19 -51.06 0.35
CA GLY A 6 19.89 -51.97 1.44
C GLY A 6 19.77 -51.30 2.81
N LYS A 7 18.98 -51.95 3.66
CA LYS A 7 18.62 -51.62 5.06
C LYS A 7 19.78 -51.58 6.07
N ASN A 8 21.05 -51.53 5.64
CA ASN A 8 22.19 -51.63 6.55
C ASN A 8 22.89 -50.27 6.68
N GLY A 9 22.48 -49.48 7.68
CA GLY A 9 23.18 -48.27 8.09
C GLY A 9 22.34 -47.14 8.69
N ARG A 10 21.00 -47.25 8.70
CA ARG A 10 20.16 -46.35 9.50
C ARG A 10 20.34 -46.75 10.97
N ARG A 11 21.17 -46.02 11.72
CA ARG A 11 20.91 -45.90 13.16
C ARG A 11 19.61 -45.14 13.23
N ASP A 12 18.51 -45.84 13.50
CA ASP A 12 17.20 -45.23 13.61
C ASP A 12 17.29 -44.16 14.69
N LEU A 13 17.17 -42.89 14.25
CA LEU A 13 17.13 -41.77 15.18
C LEU A 13 15.84 -41.92 16.00
N PRO A 14 15.85 -41.52 17.28
CA PRO A 14 14.65 -41.59 18.12
C PRO A 14 13.47 -40.93 17.42
N LYS A 15 12.26 -41.47 17.58
CA LYS A 15 11.02 -40.88 17.02
C LYS A 15 10.86 -39.40 17.41
N GLU A 16 11.36 -39.04 18.59
CA GLU A 16 11.45 -37.67 19.11
C GLU A 16 12.27 -36.72 18.22
N TYR A 17 13.25 -37.21 17.47
CA TYR A 17 14.10 -36.39 16.62
C TYR A 17 13.35 -35.78 15.43
N PHE A 18 12.46 -36.56 14.81
CA PHE A 18 11.72 -36.17 13.61
C PHE A 18 10.31 -35.67 13.90
N GLY A 19 9.71 -36.02 15.04
CA GLY A 19 8.31 -35.72 15.31
C GLY A 19 7.38 -36.52 14.37
N SER A 20 6.34 -35.86 13.87
CA SER A 20 5.44 -36.45 12.85
C SER A 20 6.18 -36.60 11.52
N VAL A 21 6.04 -37.77 10.89
CA VAL A 21 6.81 -38.14 9.69
C VAL A 21 6.02 -37.87 8.42
N VAL A 22 6.66 -37.24 7.44
CA VAL A 22 6.11 -37.10 6.08
C VAL A 22 6.10 -38.47 5.41
N PRO A 23 4.98 -38.94 4.83
CA PRO A 23 4.94 -40.22 4.15
C PRO A 23 6.01 -40.32 3.04
N GLU A 24 6.72 -41.46 2.99
CA GLU A 24 7.87 -41.66 2.07
C GLU A 24 7.56 -41.34 0.59
N PRO A 25 6.40 -41.76 0.01
CA PRO A 25 6.09 -41.42 -1.38
C PRO A 25 5.98 -39.90 -1.61
N ILE A 26 5.44 -39.17 -0.63
CA ILE A 26 5.27 -37.72 -0.67
C ILE A 26 6.61 -37.03 -0.53
N LEU A 27 7.43 -37.46 0.44
CA LEU A 27 8.77 -36.92 0.61
C LEU A 27 9.61 -37.11 -0.66
N ASN A 28 9.56 -38.29 -1.29
CA ASN A 28 10.28 -38.57 -2.53
C ASN A 28 9.82 -37.68 -3.70
N ASP A 29 8.51 -37.46 -3.85
CA ASP A 29 7.97 -36.53 -4.84
C ASP A 29 8.47 -35.10 -4.60
N LEU A 30 8.46 -34.62 -3.36
CA LEU A 30 8.99 -33.31 -2.98
C LEU A 30 10.50 -33.18 -3.27
N LEU A 31 11.30 -34.21 -2.93
CA LEU A 31 12.74 -34.22 -3.26
C LEU A 31 12.95 -34.11 -4.77
N PHE A 32 12.14 -34.81 -5.58
CA PHE A 32 12.25 -34.77 -7.03
C PHE A 32 11.88 -33.41 -7.63
N ARG A 33 10.78 -32.80 -7.15
CA ARG A 33 10.31 -31.50 -7.64
C ARG A 33 11.27 -30.37 -7.33
N PHE A 34 11.81 -30.31 -6.11
CA PHE A 34 12.51 -29.12 -5.62
C PHE A 34 14.03 -29.28 -5.54
N LEU A 35 14.54 -30.48 -5.21
CA LEU A 35 15.93 -30.64 -4.77
C LEU A 35 16.82 -31.38 -5.77
N ILE A 36 16.33 -32.46 -6.38
CA ILE A 36 17.12 -33.29 -7.29
C ILE A 36 17.62 -32.49 -8.49
N ASN A 37 16.77 -31.62 -9.04
CA ASN A 37 17.04 -30.85 -10.26
C ASN A 37 17.66 -29.46 -10.02
N MET A 38 18.07 -29.13 -8.79
CA MET A 38 18.76 -27.86 -8.53
C MET A 38 20.07 -27.75 -9.32
N ARG A 39 20.42 -26.53 -9.73
CA ARG A 39 21.69 -26.24 -10.40
C ARG A 39 22.86 -26.57 -9.48
N GLN A 40 23.97 -27.02 -10.06
CA GLN A 40 25.11 -27.46 -9.26
C GLN A 40 25.75 -26.31 -8.47
N SER A 41 25.71 -25.07 -8.99
CA SER A 41 26.12 -23.86 -8.28
C SER A 41 25.36 -23.70 -6.97
N ASP A 42 24.05 -23.91 -7.01
CA ASP A 42 23.15 -23.64 -5.88
C ASP A 42 23.26 -24.76 -4.84
N LYS A 43 23.50 -26.01 -5.27
CA LYS A 43 23.79 -27.15 -4.39
C LYS A 43 25.08 -26.99 -3.57
N ASN A 44 26.00 -26.12 -4.00
CA ASN A 44 27.25 -25.88 -3.28
C ASN A 44 27.05 -24.93 -2.09
N ASP A 45 25.99 -24.13 -2.09
CA ASP A 45 25.60 -23.28 -0.96
C ASP A 45 24.47 -23.94 -0.17
N ILE A 46 24.78 -24.30 1.08
CA ILE A 46 23.83 -24.98 1.94
C ILE A 46 22.62 -24.10 2.28
N LEU A 47 22.75 -22.77 2.27
CA LEU A 47 21.63 -21.86 2.52
C LEU A 47 20.65 -21.85 1.34
N ASN A 48 21.16 -21.93 0.10
CA ASN A 48 20.30 -22.08 -1.08
C ASN A 48 19.57 -23.42 -1.07
N VAL A 49 20.24 -24.49 -0.63
CA VAL A 49 19.58 -25.79 -0.42
C VAL A 49 18.48 -25.68 0.64
N CYS A 50 18.73 -25.02 1.77
CA CYS A 50 17.70 -24.80 2.78
C CYS A 50 16.51 -23.96 2.27
N ALA A 51 16.75 -22.99 1.37
CA ALA A 51 15.67 -22.24 0.73
C ALA A 51 14.77 -23.15 -0.13
N GLU A 52 15.35 -24.08 -0.91
CA GLU A 52 14.56 -25.05 -1.69
C GLU A 52 13.83 -26.07 -0.79
N ILE A 53 14.44 -26.47 0.33
CA ILE A 53 13.75 -27.30 1.35
C ILE A 53 12.53 -26.56 1.90
N GLU A 54 12.63 -25.24 2.10
CA GLU A 54 11.52 -24.41 2.55
C GLU A 54 10.40 -24.33 1.50
N GLN A 55 10.74 -24.18 0.22
CA GLN A 55 9.75 -24.22 -0.86
C GLN A 55 9.04 -25.57 -0.93
N ALA A 56 9.77 -26.68 -0.76
CA ALA A 56 9.19 -28.01 -0.67
C ALA A 56 8.27 -28.16 0.56
N HIS A 57 8.62 -27.54 1.69
CA HIS A 57 7.80 -27.54 2.90
C HIS A 57 6.50 -26.77 2.72
N TRP A 58 6.53 -25.59 2.09
CA TRP A 58 5.32 -24.84 1.75
C TRP A 58 4.42 -25.62 0.80
N PHE A 59 4.98 -26.22 -0.24
CA PHE A 59 4.24 -27.08 -1.15
C PHE A 59 3.60 -28.27 -0.43
N TYR A 60 4.31 -28.87 0.53
CA TYR A 60 3.75 -29.93 1.37
C TYR A 60 2.51 -29.47 2.14
N ILE A 61 2.60 -28.33 2.82
CA ILE A 61 1.48 -27.79 3.59
C ILE A 61 0.28 -27.46 2.68
N ASP A 62 0.54 -26.81 1.54
CA ASP A 62 -0.52 -26.27 0.69
C ASP A 62 -1.22 -27.31 -0.18
N PHE A 63 -0.54 -28.40 -0.56
CA PHE A 63 -1.08 -29.38 -1.50
C PHE A 63 -1.31 -30.77 -0.90
N TYR A 64 -0.56 -31.16 0.14
CA TYR A 64 -0.71 -32.48 0.76
C TYR A 64 -1.42 -32.42 2.11
N CYS A 65 -1.19 -31.40 2.93
CA CYS A 65 -1.93 -31.23 4.19
C CYS A 65 -3.28 -30.53 4.03
N TYR A 66 -3.49 -29.83 2.91
CA TYR A 66 -4.71 -29.07 2.69
C TYR A 66 -5.87 -29.97 2.26
N GLY A 67 -7.00 -29.85 2.95
CA GLY A 67 -8.27 -30.44 2.54
C GLY A 67 -8.27 -31.96 2.43
N ASN A 68 -8.07 -32.68 3.55
CA ASN A 68 -8.30 -34.12 3.81
C ASN A 68 -8.00 -35.16 2.71
N SER A 69 -7.33 -34.78 1.63
CA SER A 69 -7.09 -35.64 0.46
C SER A 69 -6.00 -36.67 0.74
N TYR A 70 -5.14 -36.37 1.72
CA TYR A 70 -4.11 -37.26 2.23
C TYR A 70 -4.20 -37.32 3.77
N PRO A 71 -4.99 -38.26 4.32
CA PRO A 71 -5.25 -38.35 5.76
C PRO A 71 -3.99 -38.54 6.62
N ASP A 72 -2.97 -39.19 6.05
CA ASP A 72 -1.68 -39.44 6.71
C ASP A 72 -0.72 -38.24 6.67
N CYS A 73 -1.05 -37.19 5.91
CA CYS A 73 -0.21 -35.99 5.79
C CYS A 73 -0.59 -34.96 6.87
N ILE A 74 0.15 -34.99 7.98
CA ILE A 74 -0.02 -34.05 9.09
C ILE A 74 0.84 -32.81 8.85
N ARG A 75 0.30 -31.63 9.19
CA ARG A 75 1.06 -30.37 9.17
C ARG A 75 2.20 -30.43 10.19
N ILE A 76 3.43 -30.20 9.73
CA ILE A 76 4.63 -30.15 10.56
C ILE A 76 5.36 -28.82 10.39
N GLU A 77 6.19 -28.45 11.34
CA GLU A 77 7.00 -27.22 11.27
C GLU A 77 8.23 -27.40 10.38
N PHE A 78 8.76 -26.28 9.86
CA PHE A 78 9.89 -26.31 8.92
C PHE A 78 11.09 -27.08 9.47
N ARG A 79 11.39 -26.93 10.78
CA ARG A 79 12.53 -27.61 11.40
C ARG A 79 12.38 -29.14 11.37
N GLU A 80 11.18 -29.65 11.61
CA GLU A 80 10.89 -31.09 11.58
C GLU A 80 10.99 -31.63 10.15
N PHE A 81 10.40 -30.90 9.19
CA PHE A 81 10.46 -31.22 7.77
C PHE A 81 11.92 -31.25 7.27
N ALA A 82 12.70 -30.21 7.57
CA ALA A 82 14.09 -30.09 7.16
C ALA A 82 14.94 -31.25 7.70
N ARG A 83 14.78 -31.66 8.97
CA ARG A 83 15.50 -32.83 9.50
C ARG A 83 15.26 -34.09 8.67
N GLN A 84 14.01 -34.34 8.28
CA GLN A 84 13.63 -35.50 7.48
C GLN A 84 14.29 -35.43 6.09
N VAL A 85 14.30 -34.27 5.44
CA VAL A 85 14.99 -34.07 4.15
C VAL A 85 16.51 -34.26 4.26
N PHE A 86 17.16 -33.69 5.27
CA PHE A 86 18.60 -33.87 5.52
C PHE A 86 18.98 -35.34 5.76
N TYR A 87 18.05 -36.11 6.34
CA TYR A 87 18.26 -37.53 6.56
C TYR A 87 18.02 -38.35 5.29
N GLU A 88 16.95 -38.13 4.54
CA GLU A 88 16.63 -38.96 3.38
C GLU A 88 17.43 -38.62 2.12
N TRP A 89 17.68 -37.34 1.84
CA TRP A 89 18.35 -36.97 0.60
C TRP A 89 19.85 -37.26 0.65
N HIS A 90 20.31 -38.21 -0.18
CA HIS A 90 21.69 -38.72 -0.18
C HIS A 90 22.77 -37.63 -0.28
N PHE A 91 22.51 -36.55 -1.01
CA PHE A 91 23.43 -35.42 -1.17
C PHE A 91 23.75 -34.73 0.17
N LEU A 92 22.81 -34.75 1.13
CA LEU A 92 22.95 -34.13 2.45
C LEU A 92 23.55 -35.04 3.53
N ARG A 93 23.93 -36.29 3.19
CA ARG A 93 24.54 -37.23 4.15
C ARG A 93 25.72 -36.66 4.93
N LYS A 94 26.57 -35.87 4.26
CA LYS A 94 27.74 -35.21 4.87
C LYS A 94 27.38 -34.16 5.92
N TRP A 95 26.16 -33.61 5.85
CA TRP A 95 25.65 -32.58 6.76
C TRP A 95 24.84 -33.11 7.93
N ARG A 96 24.47 -34.39 7.97
CA ARG A 96 23.58 -34.98 9.00
C ARG A 96 24.01 -34.70 10.44
N LYS A 97 25.31 -34.66 10.73
CA LYS A 97 25.83 -34.34 12.07
C LYS A 97 25.69 -32.86 12.46
N LYS A 98 25.50 -31.98 11.47
CA LYS A 98 25.42 -30.53 11.60
C LYS A 98 24.03 -29.98 11.27
N THR A 99 23.03 -30.85 11.06
CA THR A 99 21.67 -30.47 10.62
C THR A 99 21.08 -29.32 11.43
N GLU A 100 21.09 -29.41 12.77
CA GLU A 100 20.54 -28.34 13.61
C GLU A 100 21.27 -27.00 13.41
N GLY A 101 22.60 -27.01 13.39
CA GLY A 101 23.39 -25.80 13.20
C GLY A 101 23.17 -25.17 11.82
N VAL A 102 22.97 -25.97 10.79
CA VAL A 102 22.64 -25.49 9.44
C VAL A 102 21.23 -24.89 9.40
N ILE A 103 20.25 -25.57 10.02
CA ILE A 103 18.88 -25.04 10.15
C ILE A 103 18.88 -23.71 10.91
N ASP A 104 19.63 -23.63 12.03
CA ASP A 104 19.76 -22.40 12.83
C ASP A 104 20.39 -21.26 12.02
N GLN A 105 21.45 -21.56 11.26
CA GLN A 105 22.09 -20.61 10.38
C GLN A 105 21.12 -20.08 9.33
N PHE A 106 20.37 -20.97 8.67
CA PHE A 106 19.37 -20.59 7.67
C PHE A 106 18.25 -19.73 8.28
N LEU A 107 17.67 -20.15 9.40
CA LEU A 107 16.60 -19.39 10.07
C LEU A 107 17.10 -18.03 10.58
N SER A 108 18.33 -17.94 11.07
CA SER A 108 18.92 -16.67 11.49
C SER A 108 19.16 -15.74 10.29
N TYR A 109 19.68 -16.26 9.17
CA TYR A 109 19.83 -15.50 7.93
C TYR A 109 18.47 -15.01 7.43
N LYS A 110 17.49 -15.92 7.33
CA LYS A 110 16.11 -15.64 6.91
C LYS A 110 15.48 -14.53 7.76
N GLY A 111 15.71 -14.55 9.07
CA GLY A 111 15.23 -13.53 10.01
C GLY A 111 15.94 -12.18 9.92
N SER A 112 17.16 -12.12 9.38
CA SER A 112 17.88 -10.86 9.17
C SER A 112 17.56 -10.17 7.84
N VAL A 113 16.88 -10.85 6.92
CA VAL A 113 16.54 -10.27 5.61
C VAL A 113 15.67 -9.03 5.82
N PRO A 114 16.05 -7.86 5.27
CA PRO A 114 15.27 -6.64 5.34
C PRO A 114 13.83 -6.84 4.84
N THR A 115 12.88 -6.22 5.53
CA THR A 115 11.47 -6.24 5.13
C THR A 115 10.94 -4.85 4.83
N TYR A 116 10.08 -4.77 3.82
CA TYR A 116 9.49 -3.54 3.31
C TYR A 116 7.98 -3.70 3.25
N GLY A 117 7.24 -2.65 3.61
CA GLY A 117 5.78 -2.70 3.64
C GLY A 117 5.13 -1.33 3.67
N VAL A 118 3.80 -1.35 3.78
CA VAL A 118 2.98 -0.14 3.71
C VAL A 118 2.10 -0.01 4.96
N ILE A 119 2.15 1.16 5.59
CA ILE A 119 1.20 1.59 6.62
C ILE A 119 0.00 2.18 5.89
N MET A 120 -1.07 1.40 5.77
CA MET A 120 -2.32 1.83 5.17
C MET A 120 -3.22 2.50 6.20
N LEU A 121 -3.43 3.80 6.04
CA LEU A 121 -4.35 4.60 6.84
C LEU A 121 -5.64 4.85 6.07
N ASP A 122 -6.76 4.85 6.80
CA ASP A 122 -8.05 5.20 6.23
C ASP A 122 -8.15 6.69 5.86
N SER A 123 -9.24 7.08 5.20
CA SER A 123 -9.49 8.49 4.81
C SER A 123 -9.59 9.45 6.00
N THR A 124 -9.96 8.95 7.19
CA THR A 124 -9.98 9.76 8.41
C THR A 124 -8.62 9.84 9.09
N LEU A 125 -7.63 9.08 8.64
CA LEU A 125 -6.29 8.95 9.22
C LEU A 125 -6.30 8.49 10.69
N THR A 126 -7.39 7.87 11.16
CA THR A 126 -7.55 7.43 12.56
C THR A 126 -7.40 5.93 12.73
N GLU A 127 -7.51 5.16 11.65
CA GLU A 127 -7.37 3.71 11.67
C GLU A 127 -6.26 3.23 10.75
N VAL A 128 -5.63 2.13 11.12
CA VAL A 128 -4.57 1.47 10.35
C VAL A 128 -4.96 0.03 10.04
N LEU A 129 -4.68 -0.41 8.81
CA LEU A 129 -4.88 -1.80 8.41
C LEU A 129 -3.70 -2.66 8.90
N LEU A 130 -4.01 -3.76 9.58
CA LEU A 130 -3.03 -4.75 10.02
C LEU A 130 -3.43 -6.15 9.54
N VAL A 131 -2.43 -7.00 9.37
CA VAL A 131 -2.58 -8.41 8.98
C VAL A 131 -2.11 -9.33 10.11
N GLN A 132 -2.68 -10.54 10.16
CA GLN A 132 -2.32 -11.60 11.09
C GLN A 132 -2.09 -12.88 10.28
N GLY A 133 -0.88 -13.44 10.34
CA GLY A 133 -0.55 -14.72 9.71
C GLY A 133 -1.04 -15.94 10.50
N TYR A 134 -0.72 -17.14 10.03
CA TYR A 134 -1.10 -18.42 10.65
C TYR A 134 -0.13 -18.90 11.75
N SER A 135 0.84 -18.08 12.17
CA SER A 135 1.79 -18.47 13.23
C SER A 135 1.09 -18.69 14.57
N SER A 136 1.69 -19.53 15.41
CA SER A 136 1.21 -19.83 16.77
C SER A 136 1.09 -18.59 17.66
N SER A 137 1.93 -17.57 17.43
CA SER A 137 1.87 -16.29 18.16
C SER A 137 0.66 -15.43 17.79
N CYS A 138 0.04 -15.66 16.61
CA CYS A 138 -1.11 -14.88 16.11
C CYS A 138 -0.92 -13.36 16.30
N SER A 139 0.29 -12.85 16.12
CA SER A 139 0.60 -11.42 16.26
C SER A 139 0.11 -10.64 15.04
N TRP A 140 -0.38 -9.43 15.27
CA TRP A 140 -0.73 -8.47 14.24
C TRP A 140 0.49 -7.66 13.81
N GLY A 141 0.59 -7.38 12.53
CA GLY A 141 1.68 -6.62 11.91
C GLY A 141 1.20 -5.80 10.74
N PHE A 142 2.06 -4.91 10.25
CA PHE A 142 1.86 -4.25 8.96
C PHE A 142 2.06 -5.27 7.83
N PRO A 143 1.34 -5.11 6.71
CA PRO A 143 1.60 -5.93 5.55
C PRO A 143 2.98 -5.58 4.96
N LYS A 144 3.85 -6.58 4.89
CA LYS A 144 5.27 -6.41 4.56
C LYS A 144 5.95 -7.78 4.32
N GLY A 145 6.96 -7.78 3.48
CA GLY A 145 7.84 -8.92 3.33
C GLY A 145 9.19 -8.56 2.75
N LYS A 146 9.88 -9.53 2.15
CA LYS A 146 11.32 -9.47 1.93
C LYS A 146 11.65 -8.90 0.57
N LEU A 147 12.78 -8.19 0.52
CA LEU A 147 13.30 -7.63 -0.73
C LEU A 147 13.85 -8.73 -1.64
N ASN A 148 13.38 -8.74 -2.89
CA ASN A 148 13.93 -9.60 -3.92
C ASN A 148 15.21 -9.01 -4.54
N ALA A 149 15.98 -9.86 -5.23
CA ALA A 149 17.15 -9.40 -5.98
C ALA A 149 16.72 -8.40 -7.07
N ASN A 150 17.44 -7.27 -7.16
CA ASN A 150 17.20 -6.19 -8.13
C ASN A 150 15.84 -5.48 -8.00
N GLU A 151 15.15 -5.61 -6.87
CA GLU A 151 13.88 -4.93 -6.61
C GLU A 151 14.11 -3.60 -5.85
N LEU A 152 13.36 -2.54 -6.18
CA LEU A 152 13.43 -1.31 -5.40
C LEU A 152 12.67 -1.45 -4.07
N PRO A 153 13.15 -0.85 -2.97
CA PRO A 153 12.48 -0.88 -1.67
C PRO A 153 10.98 -0.51 -1.66
N ILE A 154 10.58 0.46 -2.49
CA ILE A 154 9.18 0.89 -2.60
C ILE A 154 8.34 -0.11 -3.40
N GLU A 155 8.91 -0.71 -4.44
CA GLU A 155 8.25 -1.72 -5.26
C GLU A 155 8.01 -2.99 -4.45
N CYS A 156 9.00 -3.41 -3.66
CA CYS A 156 8.87 -4.49 -2.68
C CYS A 156 7.72 -4.21 -1.71
N ALA A 157 7.68 -3.01 -1.10
CA ALA A 157 6.60 -2.66 -0.18
C ALA A 157 5.21 -2.77 -0.83
N ILE A 158 5.06 -2.34 -2.08
CA ILE A 158 3.80 -2.39 -2.82
C ILE A 158 3.44 -3.85 -3.16
N ARG A 159 4.39 -4.62 -3.70
CA ARG A 159 4.19 -6.04 -4.05
C ARG A 159 3.76 -6.85 -2.84
N GLU A 160 4.50 -6.76 -1.73
CA GLU A 160 4.20 -7.48 -0.50
C GLU A 160 2.85 -7.08 0.09
N THR A 161 2.50 -5.79 0.00
CA THR A 161 1.16 -5.33 0.42
C THR A 161 0.06 -5.95 -0.43
N PHE A 162 0.27 -6.06 -1.74
CA PHE A 162 -0.67 -6.69 -2.64
C PHE A 162 -0.78 -8.21 -2.41
N GLU A 163 0.33 -8.91 -2.21
CA GLU A 163 0.36 -10.36 -1.92
C GLU A 163 -0.37 -10.70 -0.61
N GLU A 164 -0.22 -9.88 0.43
CA GLU A 164 -0.86 -10.14 1.73
C GLU A 164 -2.29 -9.61 1.84
N THR A 165 -2.70 -8.61 1.04
CA THR A 165 -4.00 -7.92 1.22
C THR A 165 -4.87 -7.79 -0.03
N GLY A 166 -4.32 -8.06 -1.21
CA GLY A 166 -4.98 -7.86 -2.51
C GLY A 166 -5.08 -6.40 -2.93
N TYR A 167 -4.54 -5.46 -2.15
CA TYR A 167 -4.65 -4.03 -2.41
C TYR A 167 -3.41 -3.45 -3.09
N ASP A 168 -3.59 -2.80 -4.24
CA ASP A 168 -2.52 -2.03 -4.89
C ASP A 168 -2.43 -0.62 -4.27
N ALA A 169 -1.42 -0.43 -3.42
CA ALA A 169 -1.19 0.82 -2.71
C ALA A 169 -0.57 1.93 -3.58
N THR A 170 -0.17 1.67 -4.83
CA THR A 170 0.65 2.59 -5.66
C THR A 170 0.11 4.02 -5.69
N LYS A 171 -1.21 4.18 -5.84
CA LYS A 171 -1.87 5.50 -5.93
C LYS A 171 -1.99 6.23 -4.60
N ASN A 172 -1.95 5.50 -3.48
CA ASN A 172 -2.15 6.03 -2.14
C ASN A 172 -0.84 6.36 -1.44
N ILE A 173 0.30 5.91 -1.96
CA ILE A 173 1.62 6.15 -1.37
C ILE A 173 1.88 7.65 -1.25
N VAL A 174 2.19 8.06 -0.02
CA VAL A 174 2.63 9.42 0.29
C VAL A 174 4.09 9.55 -0.07
N LYS A 175 4.38 10.43 -1.03
CA LYS A 175 5.74 10.79 -1.43
C LYS A 175 6.44 11.57 -0.30
N THR A 176 6.97 10.85 0.68
CA THR A 176 7.78 11.40 1.77
C THR A 176 9.26 11.18 1.49
N LYS A 177 10.10 12.18 1.83
CA LYS A 177 11.56 12.04 1.80
C LYS A 177 12.09 11.06 2.86
N ARG A 178 11.27 10.71 3.86
CA ARG A 178 11.67 9.87 4.99
C ARG A 178 10.57 8.84 5.31
N PRO A 179 10.66 7.61 4.78
CA PRO A 179 9.84 6.49 5.27
C PRO A 179 10.25 6.10 6.70
N LEU A 180 9.37 5.43 7.44
CA LEU A 180 9.70 4.95 8.78
C LEU A 180 10.63 3.75 8.68
N GLN A 181 11.64 3.70 9.54
CA GLN A 181 12.65 2.65 9.53
C GLN A 181 13.03 2.28 10.95
N GLN A 182 13.02 0.99 11.26
CA GLN A 182 13.45 0.50 12.57
C GLN A 182 13.97 -0.93 12.48
N ILE A 183 14.88 -1.27 13.39
CA ILE A 183 15.31 -2.66 13.60
C ILE A 183 14.46 -3.22 14.74
N VAL A 184 13.73 -4.30 14.46
CA VAL A 184 12.92 -5.03 15.44
C VAL A 184 13.48 -6.44 15.57
N GLY A 185 14.04 -6.77 16.72
CA GLY A 185 14.84 -7.98 16.88
C GLY A 185 16.10 -7.93 16.00
N LYS A 186 16.18 -8.79 14.99
CA LYS A 186 17.28 -8.82 14.00
C LYS A 186 16.88 -8.27 12.63
N THR A 187 15.61 -7.94 12.44
CA THR A 187 15.06 -7.59 11.13
C THR A 187 15.05 -6.09 10.97
N PHE A 188 15.66 -5.59 9.90
CA PHE A 188 15.44 -4.22 9.44
C PHE A 188 14.06 -4.12 8.78
N ILE A 189 13.25 -3.17 9.22
CA ILE A 189 11.91 -2.94 8.69
C ILE A 189 11.84 -1.50 8.16
N ARG A 190 11.39 -1.33 6.93
CA ARG A 190 11.07 -0.02 6.33
C ARG A 190 9.60 0.03 5.91
N LEU A 191 8.90 1.06 6.34
CA LEU A 191 7.48 1.23 6.07
C LEU A 191 7.19 2.56 5.39
N TYR A 192 6.37 2.50 4.35
CA TYR A 192 5.88 3.65 3.60
C TYR A 192 4.46 3.98 4.02
N PHE A 193 4.10 5.26 4.03
CA PHE A 193 2.73 5.67 4.33
C PHE A 193 1.87 5.61 3.08
N ALA A 194 0.70 4.98 3.18
CA ALA A 194 -0.41 5.15 2.26
C ALA A 194 -1.60 5.75 3.01
N LYS A 195 -2.28 6.73 2.42
CA LYS A 195 -3.45 7.39 3.00
C LYS A 195 -4.66 7.28 2.09
N ASP A 196 -5.82 7.62 2.62
CA ASP A 196 -7.08 7.63 1.86
C ASP A 196 -7.43 6.24 1.30
N VAL A 197 -7.09 5.19 2.05
CA VAL A 197 -7.44 3.81 1.72
C VAL A 197 -8.90 3.57 2.13
N SER A 198 -9.72 3.11 1.18
CA SER A 198 -11.14 2.84 1.40
C SER A 198 -11.34 1.63 2.31
N LYS A 199 -12.24 1.77 3.31
CA LYS A 199 -12.63 0.66 4.19
C LYS A 199 -13.60 -0.31 3.53
N GLU A 200 -14.26 0.15 2.47
CA GLU A 200 -15.20 -0.61 1.66
C GLU A 200 -14.48 -1.58 0.71
N PHE A 201 -13.17 -1.38 0.48
CA PHE A 201 -12.36 -2.34 -0.26
C PHE A 201 -12.36 -3.70 0.41
N LYS A 202 -12.61 -4.75 -0.37
CA LYS A 202 -12.63 -6.13 0.11
C LYS A 202 -11.22 -6.70 0.12
N PHE A 203 -10.50 -6.48 1.22
CA PHE A 203 -9.17 -7.04 1.41
C PHE A 203 -9.21 -8.57 1.49
N CYS A 204 -8.41 -9.22 0.66
CA CYS A 204 -8.19 -10.66 0.68
C CYS A 204 -6.80 -10.97 0.13
N THR A 205 -6.08 -11.91 0.75
CA THR A 205 -4.81 -12.38 0.18
C THR A 205 -5.09 -13.22 -1.06
N PRO A 206 -4.45 -12.93 -2.22
CA PRO A 206 -4.46 -13.82 -3.38
C PRO A 206 -3.67 -15.12 -3.14
N VAL A 207 -2.81 -15.17 -2.12
CA VAL A 207 -1.93 -16.30 -1.82
C VAL A 207 -2.58 -17.22 -0.78
N ARG A 208 -2.55 -18.53 -1.03
CA ARG A 208 -3.14 -19.51 -0.11
C ARG A 208 -2.36 -19.54 1.21
N ASN A 209 -3.08 -19.64 2.32
CA ASN A 209 -2.54 -19.88 3.66
C ASN A 209 -1.49 -18.87 4.17
N GLU A 210 -1.38 -17.70 3.57
CA GLU A 210 -0.43 -16.66 4.01
C GLU A 210 -0.99 -15.83 5.17
N ILE A 211 -2.14 -15.18 4.95
CA ILE A 211 -2.80 -14.31 5.93
C ILE A 211 -4.10 -14.94 6.44
N LYS A 212 -4.19 -15.07 7.77
CA LYS A 212 -5.36 -15.61 8.46
C LYS A 212 -6.45 -14.57 8.64
N LYS A 213 -6.08 -13.33 8.99
CA LYS A 213 -7.02 -12.22 9.21
C LYS A 213 -6.43 -10.89 8.77
N ILE A 214 -7.30 -10.02 8.28
CA ILE A 214 -7.02 -8.63 7.93
C ILE A 214 -8.05 -7.77 8.68
N SER A 215 -7.61 -6.72 9.37
CA SER A 215 -8.53 -5.86 10.13
C SER A 215 -8.00 -4.44 10.26
N TRP A 216 -8.94 -3.49 10.31
CA TRP A 216 -8.68 -2.12 10.73
C TRP A 216 -8.57 -2.05 12.25
N PHE A 217 -7.68 -1.16 12.72
CA PHE A 217 -7.50 -0.85 14.12
C PHE A 217 -7.40 0.66 14.30
N LYS A 218 -8.20 1.22 15.23
CA LYS A 218 -8.00 2.60 15.71
C LYS A 218 -6.58 2.76 16.23
N LEU A 219 -5.88 3.78 15.76
CA LEU A 219 -4.53 4.11 16.22
C LEU A 219 -4.47 4.27 17.74
N ASP A 220 -5.53 4.80 18.35
CA ASP A 220 -5.62 4.98 19.80
C ASP A 220 -5.82 3.70 20.59
N ASN A 221 -6.33 2.65 19.96
CA ASN A 221 -6.49 1.34 20.58
C ASN A 221 -5.25 0.46 20.42
N VAL A 222 -4.30 0.84 19.56
CA VAL A 222 -3.02 0.13 19.43
C VAL A 222 -2.09 0.54 20.58
N PRO A 223 -1.52 -0.43 21.34
CA PRO A 223 -0.68 -0.12 22.48
C PRO A 223 0.59 0.63 22.07
N THR A 224 1.02 1.55 22.92
CA THR A 224 2.29 2.30 22.77
C THR A 224 3.46 1.65 23.50
N GLU A 225 3.19 0.62 24.30
CA GLU A 225 4.15 -0.13 25.09
C GLU A 225 4.20 -1.60 24.66
N LYS A 226 5.11 -2.38 25.26
CA LYS A 226 5.36 -3.77 24.87
C LYS A 226 4.05 -4.58 24.83
N SER A 227 3.80 -5.22 23.68
CA SER A 227 2.66 -6.09 23.48
C SER A 227 3.07 -7.26 22.59
N ASN A 228 2.86 -8.49 23.05
CA ASN A 228 3.14 -9.69 22.25
C ASN A 228 2.23 -9.74 21.00
N LYS A 229 0.99 -9.25 21.14
CA LYS A 229 0.00 -9.21 20.06
C LYS A 229 0.36 -8.19 18.97
N PHE A 230 1.09 -7.11 19.31
CA PHE A 230 1.44 -6.02 18.40
C PHE A 230 2.96 -5.78 18.34
N TYR A 231 3.77 -6.82 18.57
CA TYR A 231 5.22 -6.70 18.78
C TYR A 231 5.95 -5.92 17.68
N THR A 232 5.54 -6.10 16.42
CA THR A 232 6.13 -5.44 15.25
C THR A 232 5.50 -4.07 14.93
N VAL A 233 4.39 -3.72 15.58
CA VAL A 233 3.62 -2.48 15.36
C VAL A 233 3.97 -1.41 16.39
N VAL A 234 4.07 -1.80 17.67
CA VAL A 234 4.38 -0.93 18.82
C VAL A 234 5.57 0.00 18.55
N PRO A 235 6.69 -0.45 17.95
CA PRO A 235 7.84 0.44 17.73
C PRO A 235 7.53 1.65 16.85
N PHE A 236 6.55 1.55 15.94
CA PHE A 236 6.21 2.58 14.95
C PHE A 236 5.02 3.45 15.35
N ILE A 237 4.21 3.03 16.34
CA ILE A 237 2.88 3.62 16.55
C ILE A 237 2.93 5.11 16.91
N LYS A 238 3.95 5.55 17.66
CA LYS A 238 4.12 6.96 18.04
C LYS A 238 4.36 7.85 16.81
N ASP A 239 5.19 7.38 15.89
CA ASP A 239 5.50 8.08 14.65
C ASP A 239 4.30 8.09 13.69
N ILE A 240 3.53 7.00 13.65
CA ILE A 240 2.28 6.92 12.87
C ILE A 240 1.25 7.91 13.40
N LYS A 241 1.06 7.98 14.72
CA LYS A 241 0.17 8.98 15.35
C LYS A 241 0.65 10.42 15.10
N ALA A 242 1.96 10.66 15.09
CA ALA A 242 2.52 11.97 14.77
C ALA A 242 2.31 12.33 13.28
N PHE A 243 2.44 11.36 12.39
CA PHE A 243 2.16 11.52 10.96
C PHE A 243 0.68 11.84 10.72
N SER A 244 -0.23 11.04 11.27
CA SER A 244 -1.69 11.25 11.17
C SER A 244 -2.09 12.67 11.62
N ARG A 245 -1.66 13.10 12.81
CA ARG A 245 -1.93 14.46 13.32
C ARG A 245 -1.41 15.56 12.39
N ARG A 246 -0.25 15.36 11.74
CA ARG A 246 0.31 16.33 10.81
C ARG A 246 -0.50 16.42 9.53
N GLU A 247 -0.92 15.28 8.98
CA GLU A 247 -1.72 15.23 7.75
C GLU A 247 -3.14 15.76 7.98
N LEU A 248 -3.77 15.48 9.12
CA LEU A 248 -5.06 16.07 9.50
C LEU A 248 -5.01 17.61 9.51
N ARG A 249 -3.98 18.18 10.15
CA ARG A 249 -3.76 19.64 10.15
C ARG A 249 -3.57 20.22 8.75
N LYS A 250 -2.96 19.45 7.82
CA LYS A 250 -2.82 19.89 6.42
C LYS A 250 -4.18 19.87 5.71
N GLN A 251 -4.99 18.83 5.92
CA GLN A 251 -6.34 18.73 5.36
C GLN A 251 -7.26 19.85 5.88
N GLU A 252 -7.15 20.21 7.16
CA GLU A 252 -7.87 21.35 7.73
C GLU A 252 -7.44 22.67 7.09
N LYS A 253 -6.12 22.89 6.95
CA LYS A 253 -5.60 24.09 6.30
C LYS A 253 -5.97 24.18 4.83
N SER A 254 -5.95 23.08 4.07
CA SER A 254 -6.38 23.10 2.67
C SER A 254 -7.85 23.43 2.54
N LYS A 255 -8.72 22.89 3.41
CA LYS A 255 -10.14 23.25 3.47
C LYS A 255 -10.37 24.73 3.81
N LEU A 256 -9.49 25.34 4.60
CA LEU A 256 -9.54 26.76 4.92
C LEU A 256 -8.98 27.65 3.79
N LEU A 257 -8.01 27.15 3.02
CA LEU A 257 -7.37 27.86 1.90
C LEU A 257 -8.12 27.72 0.56
N ASP A 258 -9.06 26.77 0.47
CA ASP A 258 -10.09 26.67 -0.57
C ASP A 258 -11.43 27.25 -0.06
N PRO A 259 -11.58 28.58 0.14
CA PRO A 259 -12.92 29.14 0.19
C PRO A 259 -13.56 28.90 -1.18
N PRO A 260 -14.90 28.81 -1.28
CA PRO A 260 -15.54 28.65 -2.57
C PRO A 260 -15.32 29.93 -3.39
N LYS A 261 -14.21 30.00 -4.15
CA LYS A 261 -13.98 31.05 -5.17
C LYS A 261 -15.20 31.16 -6.08
N TYR A 262 -15.85 30.03 -6.32
CA TYR A 262 -17.06 29.90 -7.12
C TYR A 262 -18.29 30.60 -6.51
N SER A 263 -18.43 30.70 -5.18
CA SER A 263 -19.59 31.38 -4.57
C SER A 263 -19.40 32.89 -4.49
N ILE A 264 -18.15 33.37 -4.30
CA ILE A 264 -17.84 34.80 -4.29
C ILE A 264 -17.92 35.37 -5.72
N LEU A 265 -17.39 34.65 -6.73
CA LEU A 265 -17.51 35.03 -8.14
C LEU A 265 -18.98 35.07 -8.60
N LYS A 266 -19.77 34.02 -8.33
CA LYS A 266 -21.20 34.02 -8.67
C LYS A 266 -22.00 35.12 -7.97
N ARG A 267 -21.63 35.47 -6.74
CA ARG A 267 -22.27 36.56 -6.00
C ARG A 267 -21.89 37.92 -6.58
N GLY A 268 -20.65 38.08 -7.03
CA GLY A 268 -20.19 39.27 -7.77
C GLY A 268 -20.93 39.43 -9.10
N GLU A 269 -20.97 38.39 -9.93
CA GLU A 269 -21.68 38.40 -11.23
C GLU A 269 -23.18 38.65 -11.08
N ALA A 270 -23.81 38.13 -10.01
CA ALA A 270 -25.22 38.39 -9.72
C ALA A 270 -25.47 39.85 -9.28
N LEU A 271 -24.55 40.44 -8.51
CA LEU A 271 -24.62 41.84 -8.09
C LEU A 271 -24.40 42.79 -9.27
N GLU A 272 -23.43 42.52 -10.16
CA GLU A 272 -23.22 43.32 -11.38
C GLU A 272 -24.46 43.33 -12.26
N LYS A 273 -25.07 42.17 -12.52
CA LYS A 273 -26.32 42.10 -13.30
C LYS A 273 -27.48 42.85 -12.66
N GLN A 274 -27.55 42.86 -11.32
CA GLN A 274 -28.59 43.57 -10.59
C GLN A 274 -28.38 45.10 -10.65
N VAL A 275 -27.13 45.54 -10.62
CA VAL A 275 -26.76 46.96 -10.80
C VAL A 275 -27.00 47.40 -12.24
N GLU A 276 -26.62 46.62 -13.24
CA GLU A 276 -26.87 46.91 -14.66
C GLU A 276 -28.38 47.03 -14.97
N SER A 277 -29.19 46.10 -14.43
CA SER A 277 -30.65 46.18 -14.52
C SER A 277 -31.17 47.48 -13.91
N SER A 278 -30.73 47.81 -12.69
CA SER A 278 -31.19 49.02 -12.00
C SER A 278 -30.79 50.30 -12.75
N ILE A 279 -29.59 50.35 -13.34
CA ILE A 279 -29.13 51.48 -14.16
C ILE A 279 -29.98 51.59 -15.44
N SER A 280 -30.31 50.46 -16.09
CA SER A 280 -31.16 50.47 -17.28
C SER A 280 -32.58 50.94 -16.97
N ASP A 281 -33.14 50.55 -15.83
CA ASP A 281 -34.47 50.95 -15.39
C ASP A 281 -34.50 52.47 -15.09
N LEU A 282 -33.50 53.00 -14.39
CA LEU A 282 -33.37 54.45 -14.18
C LEU A 282 -33.18 55.22 -15.49
N SER A 283 -32.39 54.69 -16.44
CA SER A 283 -32.19 55.33 -17.73
C SER A 283 -33.48 55.40 -18.55
N ASN A 284 -34.31 54.36 -18.48
CA ASN A 284 -35.61 54.33 -19.13
C ASN A 284 -36.61 55.30 -18.47
N GLU A 285 -36.62 55.39 -17.14
CA GLU A 285 -37.43 56.38 -16.41
C GLU A 285 -37.03 57.82 -16.75
N ILE A 286 -35.72 58.10 -16.88
CA ILE A 286 -35.24 59.43 -17.29
C ILE A 286 -35.67 59.76 -18.73
N MET A 287 -35.59 58.81 -19.67
CA MET A 287 -36.04 59.04 -21.04
C MET A 287 -37.56 59.21 -21.17
N GLN A 288 -38.35 58.49 -20.37
CA GLN A 288 -39.81 58.69 -20.32
C GLN A 288 -40.20 60.02 -19.65
N ALA A 289 -39.40 60.48 -18.67
CA ALA A 289 -39.61 61.80 -18.06
C ALA A 289 -39.31 62.93 -19.07
N ASP A 290 -38.30 62.77 -19.92
CA ASP A 290 -37.90 63.77 -20.93
C ASP A 290 -38.93 63.87 -22.09
N GLU A 291 -39.46 62.72 -22.55
CA GLU A 291 -40.58 62.68 -23.53
C GLU A 291 -41.86 63.33 -22.97
N SER A 292 -42.12 63.21 -21.66
CA SER A 292 -43.27 63.86 -21.02
C SER A 292 -43.12 65.38 -20.85
N THR A 293 -41.89 65.90 -20.87
CA THR A 293 -41.62 67.34 -20.82
C THR A 293 -41.67 68.02 -22.19
N GLU A 294 -41.47 67.30 -23.29
CA GLU A 294 -41.64 67.86 -24.65
C GLU A 294 -43.11 67.98 -25.07
N GLU A 295 -44.02 67.17 -24.54
CA GLU A 295 -45.47 67.33 -24.81
C GLU A 295 -46.12 68.53 -24.08
N PHE A 296 -45.44 69.19 -23.14
CA PHE A 296 -46.00 70.33 -22.39
C PHE A 296 -45.61 71.73 -22.94
N PHE A 297 -44.61 71.82 -23.82
CA PHE A 297 -44.14 73.11 -24.39
C PHE A 297 -44.34 73.27 -25.92
N GLY A 298 -45.00 72.32 -26.58
CA GLY A 298 -45.21 72.32 -28.03
C GLY A 298 -46.48 73.00 -28.52
N THR A 299 -46.75 74.27 -28.17
CA THR A 299 -47.64 75.12 -28.99
C THR A 299 -47.44 76.61 -28.68
N SER A 300 -46.62 77.30 -29.48
CA SER A 300 -46.96 78.61 -30.08
C SER A 300 -45.74 79.27 -30.75
N LEU A 301 -46.01 79.87 -31.91
CA LEU A 301 -45.29 80.97 -32.59
C LEU A 301 -44.07 80.67 -33.49
N LEU A 302 -44.41 80.56 -34.77
CA LEU A 302 -43.90 81.33 -35.93
C LEU A 302 -42.44 81.83 -35.89
N GLY A 303 -41.67 81.34 -36.86
CA GLY A 303 -41.13 82.13 -37.98
C GLY A 303 -40.08 83.21 -37.67
N ILE A 304 -38.87 83.03 -38.22
CA ILE A 304 -38.20 83.98 -39.12
C ILE A 304 -36.91 83.33 -39.67
N THR A 305 -36.60 83.74 -40.88
CA THR A 305 -35.60 83.30 -41.86
C THR A 305 -34.14 83.61 -41.51
N SER A 306 -33.24 82.80 -42.10
CA SER A 306 -32.15 83.21 -43.02
C SER A 306 -30.69 82.83 -42.65
N ARG A 307 -30.09 82.13 -43.63
CA ARG A 307 -28.72 82.24 -44.19
C ARG A 307 -27.49 82.30 -43.28
N GLY A 308 -26.55 81.39 -43.57
CA GLY A 308 -25.11 81.66 -43.44
C GLY A 308 -24.25 80.40 -43.52
N SER A 309 -23.80 80.03 -44.72
CA SER A 309 -22.71 79.04 -44.95
C SER A 309 -21.35 79.74 -44.99
N VAL A 310 -20.34 79.20 -44.30
CA VAL A 310 -18.89 79.13 -44.66
C VAL A 310 -18.32 77.98 -43.78
N LYS A 311 -17.81 76.85 -44.30
CA LYS A 311 -16.40 76.55 -44.71
C LYS A 311 -15.38 76.94 -43.62
N GLU A 312 -14.33 76.21 -43.27
CA GLU A 312 -13.45 75.29 -44.00
C GLU A 312 -12.52 74.61 -42.98
N GLU A 313 -11.94 73.47 -43.39
CA GLU A 313 -10.58 72.97 -43.02
C GLU A 313 -10.29 72.54 -41.57
N SER A 314 -9.32 71.68 -41.28
CA SER A 314 -8.72 70.46 -41.85
C SER A 314 -7.63 70.05 -40.84
N ASP A 315 -6.99 68.90 -41.07
CA ASP A 315 -5.71 68.44 -40.50
C ASP A 315 -5.81 67.67 -39.17
N ASP A 316 -5.65 66.35 -39.12
CA ASP A 316 -4.56 65.42 -39.50
C ASP A 316 -3.32 65.40 -38.58
N CYS A 317 -2.92 64.14 -38.33
CA CYS A 317 -1.58 63.60 -38.00
C CYS A 317 -1.11 63.51 -36.53
N PHE A 318 -0.86 62.26 -36.11
CA PHE A 318 0.43 61.60 -35.77
C PHE A 318 0.12 60.46 -34.77
N ASP A 319 0.19 59.17 -35.08
CA ASP A 319 1.23 58.26 -35.62
C ASP A 319 2.35 57.86 -34.63
N ASP A 320 2.77 56.61 -34.82
CA ASP A 320 3.32 55.55 -33.97
C ASP A 320 4.61 55.78 -33.15
N GLY A 321 4.78 54.86 -32.18
CA GLY A 321 6.04 54.49 -31.51
C GLY A 321 5.94 53.17 -30.76
#